data_AF-A0A542HTC6-F1
#
_entry.id   AF-A0A542HTC6-F1
#
_cell.length_a   1.000
_cell.length_b   1.000
_cell.length_c   1.000
_cell.angle_alpha   90.00
_cell.angle_beta   90.00
_cell.angle_gamma   90.00
#
_symmetry.space_group_name_H-M   'P 1'
#
loop_
_entity.id
_entity.type
_entity.pdbx_description
1 polymer ?
#
loop_
_entity_poly.entity_id
_entity_poly.type
_entity_poly.pdbx_seq_one_letter_code
_entity_poly.pdbx_strand_id
1 'polypeptide(L)'
;MRIRVDILLEVHDENAVATAALRRIADDAELPDAERAHAEGAVTEDTAEALAYLVDPFDLVGEVPGVELQQASWSSERIDYDPDSPEWDLDEDDVDEDDEADGEEGRIG
;
A
#
# COMPACT_ATOMS: atom_id res chain seq x y z
N MET A 1 -12.32 -7.32 -14.36
CA MET A 1 -11.01 -7.74 -13.81
C MET A 1 -10.97 -7.34 -12.35
N ARG A 2 -10.39 -8.15 -11.47
CA ARG A 2 -10.18 -7.78 -10.06
C ARG A 2 -8.70 -7.98 -9.75
N ILE A 3 -8.08 -6.97 -9.15
CA ILE A 3 -6.70 -7.02 -8.66
C ILE A 3 -6.77 -7.08 -7.12
N ARG A 4 -5.87 -7.85 -6.51
CA ARG A 4 -5.61 -7.82 -5.06
C ARG A 4 -4.19 -7.30 -4.88
N VAL A 5 -4.01 -6.38 -3.93
CA VAL A 5 -2.73 -5.74 -3.63
C VAL A 5 -2.55 -5.74 -2.11
N ASP A 6 -1.33 -6.02 -1.68
CA ASP A 6 -0.86 -5.89 -0.31
C ASP A 6 0.33 -4.91 -0.35
N ILE A 7 0.33 -3.91 0.53
CA ILE A 7 1.32 -2.83 0.51
C ILE A 7 1.96 -2.73 1.89
N LEU A 8 3.28 -2.89 1.93
CA LEU A 8 4.09 -2.73 3.14
C LEU A 8 4.94 -1.46 3.03
N LEU A 9 4.95 -0.65 4.09
CA LEU A 9 5.58 0.67 4.11
C LEU A 9 6.40 0.83 5.39
N GLU A 10 7.63 1.32 5.27
CA GLU A 10 8.37 1.85 6.42
C GLU A 10 8.05 3.34 6.59
N VAL A 11 7.52 3.72 7.75
CA VAL A 11 7.29 5.13 8.10
C VAL A 11 8.47 5.65 8.90
N HIS A 12 9.32 6.45 8.26
CA HIS A 12 10.50 7.03 8.92
C HIS A 12 10.18 8.24 9.82
N ASP A 13 9.05 8.93 9.61
CA ASP A 13 8.63 10.09 10.40
C ASP A 13 7.10 10.17 10.51
N GLU A 14 6.58 9.63 11.61
CA GLU A 14 5.15 9.60 11.90
C GLU A 14 4.54 11.00 12.08
N ASN A 15 5.31 11.96 12.62
CA ASN A 15 4.82 13.33 12.83
C ASN A 15 4.67 14.08 11.50
N ALA A 16 5.58 13.83 10.55
CA ALA A 16 5.47 14.39 9.21
C ALA A 16 4.21 13.88 8.49
N VAL A 17 3.88 12.59 8.64
CA VAL A 17 2.66 11.98 8.09
C VAL A 17 1.42 12.60 8.72
N ALA A 18 1.33 12.65 10.07
CA ALA A 18 0.19 13.26 10.76
C ALA A 18 0.02 14.74 10.38
N THR A 19 1.12 15.50 10.28
CA THR A 19 1.08 16.91 9.86
C THR A 19 0.59 17.08 8.41
N ALA A 20 0.98 16.18 7.50
CA ALA A 20 0.50 16.20 6.13
C ALA A 20 -1.01 15.90 6.07
N ALA A 21 -1.48 14.92 6.84
CA ALA A 21 -2.90 14.59 6.93
C ALA A 21 -3.72 15.77 7.47
N LEU A 22 -3.28 16.41 8.57
CA LEU A 22 -3.93 17.61 9.12
C LEU A 22 -4.02 18.75 8.11
N ARG A 23 -2.97 18.98 7.29
CA ARG A 23 -3.02 19.98 6.22
C ARG A 23 -4.05 19.63 5.17
N ARG A 24 -4.09 18.37 4.72
CA ARG A 24 -5.08 17.92 3.75
C ARG A 24 -6.51 18.09 4.28
N ILE A 25 -6.74 17.72 5.54
CA ILE A 25 -8.03 17.92 6.20
C ILE A 25 -8.39 19.40 6.18
N ALA A 26 -7.49 20.28 6.61
CA ALA A 26 -7.73 21.73 6.64
C ALA A 26 -8.04 22.33 5.26
N ASP A 27 -7.43 21.80 4.19
CA ASP A 27 -7.65 22.23 2.81
C ASP A 27 -8.92 21.64 2.17
N ASP A 28 -9.53 20.61 2.77
CA ASP A 28 -10.78 20.00 2.29
C ASP A 28 -11.99 20.87 2.66
N ALA A 29 -12.49 21.65 1.69
CA ALA A 29 -13.63 22.53 1.87
C ALA A 29 -14.99 21.81 1.88
N GLU A 30 -15.04 20.56 1.44
CA GLU A 30 -16.27 19.76 1.38
C GLU A 30 -16.54 19.01 2.67
N LEU A 31 -15.51 18.86 3.53
CA LEU A 31 -15.61 18.19 4.82
C LEU A 31 -16.36 19.02 5.88
N PRO A 32 -17.52 18.53 6.39
CA PRO A 32 -18.27 19.18 7.45
C PRO A 32 -17.47 19.32 8.76
N ASP A 33 -17.71 20.37 9.53
CA ASP A 33 -16.94 20.67 10.76
C ASP A 33 -16.92 19.53 11.78
N ALA A 34 -18.05 18.81 11.93
CA ALA A 34 -18.14 17.68 12.86
C ALA A 34 -17.28 16.48 12.41
N GLU A 35 -17.23 16.22 11.11
CA GLU A 35 -16.40 15.16 10.52
C GLU A 35 -14.93 15.56 10.51
N ARG A 36 -14.64 16.85 10.28
CA ARG A 36 -13.30 17.44 10.37
C ARG A 36 -12.66 17.21 11.73
N ALA A 37 -13.35 17.59 12.81
CA ALA A 37 -12.82 17.41 14.16
C ALA A 37 -12.56 15.93 14.50
N HIS A 38 -13.38 15.02 13.98
CA HIS A 38 -13.18 13.58 14.15
C HIS A 38 -11.96 13.09 13.36
N ALA A 39 -11.84 13.48 12.09
CA ALA A 39 -10.70 13.15 11.24
C ALA A 39 -9.39 13.69 11.81
N GLU A 40 -9.36 14.94 12.27
CA GLU A 40 -8.18 15.55 12.92
C GLU A 40 -7.74 14.76 14.15
N GLY A 41 -8.69 14.28 14.97
CA GLY A 41 -8.42 13.39 16.09
C GLY A 41 -7.79 12.09 15.63
N ALA A 42 -8.45 11.38 14.70
CA ALA A 42 -8.01 10.08 14.21
C ALA A 42 -6.57 10.12 13.65
N VAL A 43 -6.26 11.07 12.75
CA VAL A 43 -4.93 11.16 12.13
C VAL A 43 -3.83 11.63 13.09
N THR A 44 -4.20 12.22 14.23
CA THR A 44 -3.24 12.60 15.29
C THR A 44 -2.98 11.44 16.25
N GLU A 45 -3.97 10.57 16.45
CA GLU A 45 -3.89 9.43 17.37
C GLU A 45 -3.26 8.19 16.72
N ASP A 46 -3.42 8.01 15.41
CA ASP A 46 -2.93 6.83 14.69
C ASP A 46 -2.31 7.18 13.33
N THR A 47 -1.04 6.78 13.14
CA THR A 47 -0.31 6.94 11.87
C THR A 47 -0.96 6.15 10.73
N ALA A 48 -1.60 5.01 11.00
CA ALA A 48 -2.33 4.25 9.99
C ALA A 48 -3.53 5.06 9.48
N GLU A 49 -4.30 5.69 10.37
CA GLU A 49 -5.41 6.57 9.99
C GLU A 49 -4.92 7.78 9.19
N ALA A 50 -3.77 8.35 9.55
CA ALA A 50 -3.14 9.43 8.79
C ALA A 50 -2.77 8.99 7.35
N LEU A 51 -2.27 7.77 7.17
CA LEU A 51 -2.00 7.20 5.85
C LEU A 51 -3.28 6.92 5.07
N ALA A 52 -4.31 6.36 5.71
CA ALA A 52 -5.63 6.15 5.10
C ALA A 52 -6.24 7.45 4.58
N TYR A 53 -6.02 8.56 5.27
CA TYR A 53 -6.51 9.86 4.83
C TYR A 53 -5.69 10.47 3.67
N LEU A 54 -4.39 10.15 3.59
CA LEU A 54 -3.48 10.72 2.60
C LEU A 54 -3.47 9.98 1.26
N VAL A 55 -3.70 8.68 1.27
CA VAL A 55 -3.65 7.84 0.08
C VAL A 55 -5.03 7.74 -0.56
N ASP A 56 -5.12 8.15 -1.81
CA ASP A 56 -6.29 7.88 -2.64
C ASP A 56 -6.06 6.58 -3.44
N PRO A 57 -6.78 5.48 -3.14
CA PRO A 57 -6.63 4.24 -3.88
C PRO A 57 -7.12 4.35 -5.34
N PHE A 58 -7.90 5.38 -5.68
CA PHE A 58 -8.33 5.63 -7.06
C PHE A 58 -7.19 6.15 -7.93
N ASP A 59 -6.29 6.97 -7.37
CA ASP A 59 -5.14 7.49 -8.09
C ASP A 59 -4.12 6.40 -8.46
N LEU A 60 -4.07 5.28 -7.71
CA LEU A 60 -3.10 4.19 -7.95
C LEU A 60 -3.20 3.55 -9.34
N VAL A 61 -4.41 3.48 -9.92
CA VAL A 61 -4.63 2.90 -11.25
C VAL A 61 -5.24 3.89 -12.24
N GLY A 62 -5.59 5.10 -11.78
CA GLY A 62 -6.26 6.13 -12.58
C GLY A 62 -5.41 6.65 -13.75
N GLU A 63 -4.09 6.54 -13.67
CA GLU A 63 -3.17 6.98 -14.73
C GLU A 63 -2.96 5.92 -15.83
N VAL A 64 -3.49 4.70 -15.70
CA VAL A 64 -3.29 3.63 -16.68
C VAL A 64 -4.21 3.83 -17.90
N PRO A 65 -3.67 3.97 -19.12
CA PRO A 65 -4.49 4.21 -20.31
C PRO A 65 -5.53 3.11 -20.56
N GLY A 66 -6.79 3.51 -20.71
CA GLY A 66 -7.92 2.60 -20.98
C GLY A 66 -8.46 1.88 -19.75
N VAL A 67 -8.02 2.23 -18.54
CA VAL A 67 -8.54 1.72 -17.28
C VAL A 67 -9.50 2.73 -16.67
N GLU A 68 -10.71 2.28 -16.33
CA GLU A 68 -11.68 3.03 -15.53
C GLU A 68 -11.96 2.24 -14.25
N LEU A 69 -11.61 2.81 -13.10
CA LEU A 69 -11.81 2.16 -11.82
C LEU A 69 -13.29 2.19 -11.42
N GLN A 70 -13.87 1.01 -11.17
CA GLN A 70 -15.27 0.88 -10.72
C GLN A 70 -15.41 0.81 -9.20
N GLN A 71 -14.43 0.21 -8.52
CA GLN A 71 -14.45 -0.02 -7.09
C GLN A 71 -13.03 -0.22 -6.57
N ALA A 72 -12.70 0.44 -5.46
CA ALA A 72 -11.53 0.15 -4.64
C ALA A 72 -11.98 -0.10 -3.20
N SER A 73 -11.33 -1.03 -2.52
CA SER A 73 -11.52 -1.31 -1.10
C SER A 73 -10.13 -1.58 -0.54
N TRP A 74 -9.77 -0.87 0.52
CA TRP A 74 -8.49 -1.01 1.18
C TRP A 74 -8.63 -0.60 2.65
N SER A 75 -7.67 -1.01 3.46
CA SER A 75 -7.55 -0.64 4.87
C SER A 75 -6.08 -0.44 5.19
N SER A 76 -5.80 0.48 6.11
CA SER A 76 -4.47 0.68 6.69
C SER A 76 -4.44 0.11 8.10
N GLU A 77 -3.35 -0.53 8.48
CA GLU A 77 -3.11 -0.98 9.84
C GLU A 77 -1.64 -0.85 10.20
N ARG A 78 -1.35 -0.73 11.50
CA ARG A 78 0.02 -0.84 12.00
C ARG A 78 0.30 -2.30 12.33
N ILE A 79 1.38 -2.82 11.77
CA ILE A 79 1.90 -4.15 12.11
C ILE A 79 3.29 -4.01 12.75
N ASP A 80 3.58 -4.88 13.72
CA ASP A 80 4.89 -4.94 14.36
C ASP A 80 5.89 -5.63 13.42
N TYR A 81 7.06 -5.03 13.24
CA TYR A 81 8.13 -5.60 12.42
C TYR A 81 8.62 -6.93 13.02
N ASP A 82 8.52 -8.02 12.24
CA ASP A 82 9.04 -9.34 12.58
C ASP A 82 9.95 -9.87 11.46
N PRO A 83 11.28 -9.67 11.55
CA PRO A 83 12.22 -10.09 10.49
C PRO A 83 12.30 -11.60 10.30
N ASP A 84 11.81 -12.40 11.26
CA ASP A 84 11.83 -13.85 11.18
C ASP A 84 10.50 -14.41 10.58
N SER A 85 9.53 -13.53 10.29
CA SER A 85 8.22 -13.92 9.76
C SER A 85 8.19 -13.82 8.22
N PRO A 86 7.69 -14.86 7.52
CA PRO A 86 7.74 -14.95 6.05
C PRO A 86 6.91 -13.87 5.34
N GLU A 87 6.01 -13.20 6.06
CA GLU A 87 5.20 -12.07 5.57
C GLU A 87 6.03 -10.78 5.37
N TRP A 88 7.28 -10.77 5.85
CA TRP A 88 8.25 -9.68 5.64
C TRP A 88 9.31 -9.99 4.58
N ASP A 89 9.37 -11.24 4.08
CA ASP A 89 10.35 -11.67 3.08
C ASP A 89 9.80 -11.44 1.65
N LEU A 90 9.83 -10.18 1.22
CA LEU A 90 9.35 -9.74 -0.11
C LEU A 90 10.26 -10.22 -1.26
N ASP A 91 11.39 -10.84 -0.96
CA ASP A 91 12.42 -11.26 -1.92
C ASP A 91 12.31 -12.76 -2.31
N GLU A 92 11.44 -13.57 -1.66
CA GLU A 92 11.38 -15.03 -1.87
C GLU A 92 10.38 -15.50 -2.94
N ASP A 93 9.51 -14.63 -3.47
CA ASP A 93 8.51 -14.98 -4.50
C ASP A 93 9.00 -14.83 -5.96
N ASP A 94 10.28 -14.48 -6.17
CA ASP A 94 10.93 -14.38 -7.50
C ASP A 94 11.88 -15.56 -7.79
N VAL A 95 11.53 -16.77 -7.34
CA VAL A 95 12.08 -18.00 -7.94
C VAL A 95 11.20 -18.44 -9.08
N ASP A 96 11.49 -17.90 -10.27
CA ASP A 96 11.03 -18.43 -11.55
C ASP A 96 11.18 -19.96 -11.56
N GLU A 97 10.04 -20.66 -11.59
CA GLU A 97 9.96 -22.06 -12.00
C GLU A 97 10.25 -22.15 -13.51
N ASP A 98 11.49 -21.91 -13.96
CA ASP A 98 11.92 -22.30 -15.31
C ASP A 98 13.46 -22.24 -15.47
N ASP A 99 14.11 -23.38 -15.24
CA ASP A 99 15.35 -23.87 -15.89
C ASP A 99 15.65 -25.23 -15.23
N GLU A 100 15.56 -26.42 -15.86
CA GLU A 100 15.92 -26.78 -17.22
C GLU A 100 15.14 -28.06 -17.63
N ALA A 101 14.30 -27.95 -18.66
CA ALA A 101 13.86 -29.09 -19.46
C ALA A 101 14.12 -28.80 -20.94
N ASP A 102 15.35 -29.08 -21.42
CA ASP A 102 15.59 -30.00 -22.55
C ASP A 102 17.05 -29.95 -23.07
N GLY A 103 17.65 -31.14 -23.18
CA GLY A 103 18.39 -31.55 -24.37
C GLY A 103 19.90 -31.24 -24.48
N GLU A 104 20.75 -32.21 -24.11
CA GLU A 104 21.91 -32.53 -24.96
C GLU A 104 22.05 -34.05 -25.13
N GLU A 105 21.63 -34.52 -26.31
CA GLU A 105 22.04 -35.80 -26.86
C GLU A 105 23.58 -35.85 -27.00
N GLY A 106 24.18 -36.87 -26.40
CA GLY A 106 25.32 -37.59 -26.99
C GLY A 106 26.73 -37.11 -26.65
N ARG A 107 27.41 -37.88 -25.77
CA ARG A 107 28.87 -38.08 -25.85
C ARG A 107 29.34 -39.33 -25.08
N ILE A 108 29.71 -40.37 -25.85
CA ILE A 108 30.83 -41.35 -25.74
C ILE A 108 31.26 -41.89 -24.34
N GLY A 109 31.68 -43.15 -24.16
CA GLY A 109 32.08 -44.21 -25.08
C GLY A 109 32.35 -45.52 -24.35
#